data_AF-U1NQP0-F1
#
_entry.id   AF-U1NQP0-F1
#
_cell.length_a   1.000
_cell.length_b   1.000
_cell.length_c   1.000
_cell.angle_alpha   90.00
_cell.angle_beta   90.00
_cell.angle_gamma   90.00
#
_symmetry.space_group_name_H-M   'P 1'
#
loop_
_entity.id
_entity.type
_entity.pdbx_description
1 polymer ?
#
loop_
_entity_poly.entity_id
_entity_poly.type
_entity_poly.pdbx_seq_one_letter_code
_entity_poly.pdbx_strand_id
1 'polypeptide(L)'
;MILSDEDILARLESGELVVTPIDDIDMQVQPASIDLRLGEEFLEFQRTNISCIHPNRESEVSEYVTERHVPEGEEFILHPSDFVLGTTKERVEIPADLLATVEGRSSLGRLAVVIHASLPADEEVFVWTPQSGFGFHPIGDIVDNEDPAHAVSFHPQTLTVRTHRISNYIKNPTRRIFKITLASGRSVHVTRDHNLFSLDASGKIDRVRSENTQNRLVAVPGSMPAPHNAESSLDLRSVFAGSTRTAPVATDGAASESESKSTAAVLLNRGDEWLPSQLTLTPAFGRLVGVWIRNQIADQHTIPQVGTPLEHVGHGCERPVIAETVTGIDIRSPLVDELLQQLCRGETGPQMPSCVWNWDDAVIQGVLQGLLASRSLTGTVMTKTKQLASKICYLATRLGRYGSIDDSETVSRGYCVRVHPAPPEKRIPTPGHLLAEYRHQAGLDRHSITERADLPESSLKAIETMKRPEITQSTLKTLQEVYQDAGIDTDRLDRIVSSDIQFDRVVSVRDTERIEPTYDLEVQPNGRVIENFLGGTGGVFLSNTAGIVDPGYEGQITLELSNLGTAPVALTPGMRVSQLVFTELKSESNRPYGAARGSKYQGQRGPQASRIGSDPEFDNNGDNGDGE
;
A
#
# COMPACT_ATOMS: atom_id res chain seq x y z
N MET A 1 -10.40 -22.55 3.18
CA MET A 1 -9.40 -23.19 2.28
C MET A 1 -9.88 -23.01 0.85
N ILE A 2 -9.00 -22.98 -0.18
CA ILE A 2 -9.47 -22.87 -1.58
C ILE A 2 -9.93 -24.25 -2.04
N LEU A 3 -11.07 -24.32 -2.72
CA LEU A 3 -11.58 -25.58 -3.27
C LEU A 3 -10.78 -25.99 -4.52
N SER A 4 -10.38 -27.25 -4.59
CA SER A 4 -9.82 -27.85 -5.80
C SER A 4 -10.92 -28.13 -6.84
N ASP A 5 -10.53 -28.46 -8.06
CA ASP A 5 -11.45 -29.01 -9.08
C ASP A 5 -12.26 -30.21 -8.57
N GLU A 6 -11.64 -31.16 -7.87
CA GLU A 6 -12.33 -32.30 -7.25
C GLU A 6 -13.40 -31.86 -6.24
N ASP A 7 -13.08 -30.91 -5.36
CA ASP A 7 -14.01 -30.39 -4.35
C ASP A 7 -15.14 -29.57 -4.99
N ILE A 8 -14.82 -28.79 -6.03
CA ILE A 8 -15.78 -28.01 -6.81
C ILE A 8 -16.78 -28.96 -7.47
N LEU A 9 -16.30 -30.01 -8.15
CA LEU A 9 -17.15 -31.00 -8.80
C LEU A 9 -18.06 -31.71 -7.78
N ALA A 10 -17.51 -32.13 -6.65
CA ALA A 10 -18.30 -32.76 -5.58
C ALA A 10 -19.42 -31.86 -5.06
N ARG A 11 -19.17 -30.54 -4.88
CA ARG A 11 -20.19 -29.59 -4.42
C ARG A 11 -21.20 -29.21 -5.50
N LEU A 12 -20.81 -29.22 -6.77
CA LEU A 12 -21.73 -29.07 -7.91
C LEU A 12 -22.65 -30.29 -8.02
N GLU A 13 -22.11 -31.50 -7.87
CA GLU A 13 -22.86 -32.76 -7.90
C GLU A 13 -23.86 -32.89 -6.75
N SER A 14 -23.49 -32.43 -5.54
CA SER A 14 -24.39 -32.41 -4.39
C SER A 14 -25.48 -31.34 -4.49
N GLY A 15 -25.30 -30.34 -5.35
CA GLY A 15 -26.18 -29.17 -5.46
C GLY A 15 -26.00 -28.13 -4.36
N GLU A 16 -24.96 -28.26 -3.53
CA GLU A 16 -24.63 -27.25 -2.51
C GLU A 16 -24.05 -25.97 -3.14
N LEU A 17 -23.24 -26.14 -4.19
CA LEU A 17 -22.79 -25.07 -5.06
C LEU A 17 -23.57 -25.17 -6.36
N VAL A 18 -24.16 -24.06 -6.81
CA VAL A 18 -24.86 -24.03 -8.10
C VAL A 18 -24.15 -23.05 -9.01
N VAL A 19 -23.74 -23.50 -10.20
CA VAL A 19 -23.35 -22.65 -11.32
C VAL A 19 -24.09 -23.17 -12.53
N THR A 20 -25.03 -22.38 -13.05
CA THR A 20 -25.94 -22.85 -14.10
C THR A 20 -26.15 -21.79 -15.19
N PRO A 21 -26.01 -22.13 -16.48
CA PRO A 21 -25.66 -23.45 -16.99
C PRO A 21 -24.14 -23.70 -17.02
N ILE A 22 -23.71 -24.93 -16.74
CA ILE A 22 -22.38 -25.42 -17.16
C ILE A 22 -22.60 -26.22 -18.45
N ASP A 23 -22.12 -25.69 -19.57
CA ASP A 23 -22.32 -26.33 -20.87
C ASP A 23 -21.24 -27.37 -21.17
N ASP A 24 -20.01 -27.11 -20.71
CA ASP A 24 -18.87 -28.01 -20.85
C ASP A 24 -18.08 -28.02 -19.54
N ILE A 25 -18.29 -29.09 -18.75
CA ILE A 25 -17.68 -29.26 -17.43
C ILE A 25 -16.16 -29.32 -17.52
N ASP A 26 -15.61 -30.03 -18.52
CA ASP A 26 -14.17 -30.24 -18.70
C ASP A 26 -13.47 -28.95 -19.15
N MET A 27 -14.19 -28.07 -19.86
CA MET A 27 -13.67 -26.79 -20.32
C MET A 27 -13.84 -25.67 -19.29
N GLN A 28 -14.95 -25.66 -18.54
CA GLN A 28 -15.26 -24.57 -17.58
C GLN A 28 -14.63 -24.80 -16.22
N VAL A 29 -14.58 -26.05 -15.73
CA VAL A 29 -13.89 -26.34 -14.46
C VAL A 29 -12.39 -26.37 -14.72
N GLN A 30 -11.69 -25.47 -14.05
CA GLN A 30 -10.23 -25.35 -14.02
C GLN A 30 -9.71 -25.95 -12.70
N PRO A 31 -8.40 -26.20 -12.54
CA PRO A 31 -7.86 -26.90 -11.36
C PRO A 31 -8.24 -26.36 -9.98
N ALA A 32 -8.64 -25.08 -9.89
CA ALA A 32 -9.12 -24.46 -8.65
C ALA A 32 -10.15 -23.34 -8.91
N SER A 33 -10.79 -23.32 -10.08
CA SER A 33 -11.73 -22.26 -10.45
C SER A 33 -12.80 -22.75 -11.44
N ILE A 34 -13.87 -21.98 -11.60
CA ILE A 34 -14.86 -22.18 -12.67
C ILE A 34 -14.85 -20.96 -13.59
N ASP A 35 -14.54 -21.15 -14.86
CA ASP A 35 -14.68 -20.12 -15.89
C ASP A 35 -16.18 -19.81 -16.12
N LEU A 36 -16.52 -18.52 -16.02
CA LEU A 36 -17.84 -17.98 -16.34
C LEU A 36 -17.84 -17.31 -17.71
N ARG A 37 -19.00 -17.29 -18.34
CA ARG A 37 -19.22 -16.78 -19.69
C ARG A 37 -19.95 -15.46 -19.66
N LEU A 38 -19.78 -14.67 -20.71
CA LEU A 38 -20.45 -13.39 -20.88
C LEU A 38 -21.93 -13.59 -21.23
N GLY A 39 -22.83 -12.86 -20.58
CA GLY A 39 -24.26 -12.82 -20.89
C GLY A 39 -24.60 -11.99 -22.13
N GLU A 40 -25.90 -11.90 -22.44
CA GLU A 40 -26.43 -11.20 -23.62
C GLU A 40 -26.81 -9.72 -23.33
N GLU A 41 -26.86 -9.32 -22.06
CA GLU A 41 -27.35 -8.02 -21.64
C GLU A 41 -26.21 -7.13 -21.13
N PHE A 42 -26.23 -5.87 -21.56
CA PHE A 42 -25.24 -4.84 -21.22
C PHE A 42 -25.93 -3.54 -20.80
N LEU A 43 -25.37 -2.82 -19.82
CA LEU A 43 -25.72 -1.43 -19.51
C LEU A 43 -24.59 -0.50 -19.97
N GLU A 44 -24.92 0.37 -20.93
CA GLU A 44 -24.06 1.42 -21.42
C GLU A 44 -24.34 2.74 -20.69
N PHE A 45 -23.30 3.49 -20.31
CA PHE A 45 -23.44 4.80 -19.65
C PHE A 45 -23.35 5.95 -20.64
N GLN A 46 -24.42 6.74 -20.73
CA GLN A 46 -24.51 7.94 -21.57
C GLN A 46 -23.88 9.15 -20.86
N ARG A 47 -22.83 9.73 -21.48
CA ARG A 47 -22.02 10.79 -20.87
C ARG A 47 -22.58 12.21 -21.01
N THR A 48 -23.51 12.44 -21.93
CA THR A 48 -23.92 13.79 -22.34
C THR A 48 -25.30 14.22 -21.86
N ASN A 49 -26.09 13.32 -21.29
CA ASN A 49 -27.50 13.58 -20.98
C ASN A 49 -27.72 14.24 -19.61
N ILE A 50 -26.75 14.13 -18.71
CA ILE A 50 -26.79 14.72 -17.36
C ILE A 50 -25.45 15.37 -17.02
N SER A 51 -25.48 16.42 -16.21
CA SER A 51 -24.26 17.09 -15.74
C SER A 51 -23.53 16.32 -14.63
N CYS A 52 -24.27 15.51 -13.87
CA CYS A 52 -23.77 14.66 -12.79
C CYS A 52 -24.85 13.64 -12.39
N ILE A 53 -24.43 12.48 -11.86
CA ILE A 53 -25.32 11.45 -11.31
C ILE A 53 -25.59 11.78 -9.83
N HIS A 54 -26.84 11.88 -9.42
CA HIS A 54 -27.22 11.94 -8.01
C HIS A 54 -27.49 10.52 -7.49
N PRO A 55 -26.66 9.95 -6.58
CA PRO A 55 -26.75 8.54 -6.20
C PRO A 55 -28.11 8.10 -5.62
N ASN A 56 -28.84 9.02 -5.00
CA ASN A 56 -30.12 8.76 -4.34
C ASN A 56 -31.35 9.10 -5.21
N ARG A 57 -31.17 9.44 -6.49
CA ARG A 57 -32.28 9.79 -7.39
C ARG A 57 -32.46 8.71 -8.46
N GLU A 58 -33.21 7.67 -8.11
CA GLU A 58 -33.49 6.54 -9.01
C GLU A 58 -34.18 6.98 -10.32
N SER A 59 -34.93 8.08 -10.29
CA SER A 59 -35.56 8.67 -11.48
C SER A 59 -34.55 9.06 -12.57
N GLU A 60 -33.34 9.46 -12.18
CA GLU A 60 -32.31 9.93 -13.12
C GLU A 60 -31.61 8.77 -13.85
N VAL A 61 -31.73 7.53 -13.37
CA VAL A 61 -31.04 6.34 -13.94
C VAL A 61 -31.29 6.20 -15.44
N SER A 62 -32.55 6.36 -15.85
CA SER A 62 -32.94 6.25 -17.27
C SER A 62 -32.37 7.35 -18.17
N GLU A 63 -31.85 8.43 -17.59
CA GLU A 63 -31.27 9.55 -18.34
C GLU A 63 -29.81 9.25 -18.74
N TYR A 64 -29.10 8.42 -17.98
CA TYR A 64 -27.67 8.16 -18.16
C TYR A 64 -27.30 6.69 -18.36
N VAL A 65 -28.25 5.77 -18.32
CA VAL A 65 -28.03 4.34 -18.59
C VAL A 65 -28.89 3.89 -19.76
N THR A 66 -28.33 3.11 -20.67
CA THR A 66 -29.05 2.46 -21.76
C THR A 66 -28.81 0.96 -21.71
N GLU A 67 -29.89 0.20 -21.68
CA GLU A 67 -29.85 -1.26 -21.83
C GLU A 67 -29.63 -1.64 -23.28
N ARG A 68 -28.69 -2.57 -23.50
CA ARG A 68 -28.44 -3.18 -24.78
C ARG A 68 -28.44 -4.69 -24.67
N HIS A 69 -29.25 -5.31 -25.51
CA HIS A 69 -29.27 -6.75 -25.69
C HIS A 69 -28.49 -7.12 -26.95
N VAL A 70 -27.54 -8.05 -26.84
CA VAL A 70 -26.78 -8.63 -27.94
C VAL A 70 -26.99 -10.15 -27.90
N PRO A 71 -27.69 -10.73 -28.89
CA PRO A 71 -27.93 -12.17 -28.94
C PRO A 71 -26.65 -13.00 -29.11
N GLU A 72 -26.70 -14.29 -28.74
CA GLU A 72 -25.64 -15.24 -29.08
C GLU A 72 -25.39 -15.29 -30.60
N GLY A 73 -24.11 -15.27 -30.99
CA GLY A 73 -23.68 -15.21 -32.39
C GLY A 73 -23.53 -13.79 -32.95
N GLU A 74 -23.93 -12.76 -32.20
CA GLU A 74 -23.63 -11.36 -32.50
C GLU A 74 -22.46 -10.84 -31.65
N GLU A 75 -22.00 -9.63 -31.97
CA GLU A 75 -20.84 -9.01 -31.32
C GLU A 75 -21.26 -7.72 -30.61
N PHE A 76 -20.95 -7.64 -29.32
CA PHE A 76 -20.91 -6.37 -28.60
C PHE A 76 -19.54 -5.74 -28.85
N ILE A 77 -19.50 -4.64 -29.60
CA ILE A 77 -18.24 -3.92 -29.85
C ILE A 77 -17.96 -3.01 -28.66
N LEU A 78 -17.04 -3.43 -27.80
CA LEU A 78 -16.55 -2.60 -26.71
C LEU A 78 -15.45 -1.70 -27.27
N HIS A 79 -15.72 -0.39 -27.42
CA HIS A 79 -14.74 0.55 -27.95
C HIS A 79 -13.71 0.97 -26.90
N PRO A 80 -12.53 1.43 -27.31
CA PRO A 80 -11.55 2.00 -26.39
C PRO A 80 -12.16 3.05 -25.46
N SER A 81 -11.89 2.94 -24.16
CA SER A 81 -12.43 3.81 -23.09
C SER A 81 -13.92 3.64 -22.79
N ASP A 82 -14.60 2.64 -23.36
CA ASP A 82 -15.96 2.29 -22.95
C ASP A 82 -15.93 1.63 -21.57
N PHE A 83 -16.93 1.98 -20.76
CA PHE A 83 -17.25 1.29 -19.51
C PHE A 83 -18.71 0.83 -19.62
N VAL A 84 -18.92 -0.48 -19.49
CA VAL A 84 -20.25 -1.09 -19.56
C VAL A 84 -20.40 -2.10 -18.43
N LEU A 85 -21.62 -2.22 -17.89
CA LEU A 85 -21.92 -3.35 -17.02
C LEU A 85 -22.41 -4.50 -17.90
N GLY A 86 -21.76 -5.65 -17.82
CA GLY A 86 -22.31 -6.90 -18.32
C GLY A 86 -22.74 -7.79 -17.16
N THR A 87 -23.21 -8.97 -17.47
CA THR A 87 -23.35 -10.06 -16.49
C THR A 87 -22.70 -11.33 -16.98
N THR A 88 -22.49 -12.25 -16.05
CA THR A 88 -22.23 -13.64 -16.37
C THR A 88 -23.49 -14.26 -17.00
N LYS A 89 -23.30 -15.15 -17.98
CA LYS A 89 -24.37 -16.00 -18.52
C LYS A 89 -24.88 -16.90 -17.40
N GLU A 90 -23.95 -17.48 -16.65
CA GLU A 90 -24.24 -18.33 -15.52
C GLU A 90 -24.86 -17.56 -14.37
N ARG A 91 -25.86 -18.18 -13.78
CA ARG A 91 -26.37 -17.90 -12.46
C ARG A 91 -25.63 -18.76 -11.44
N VAL A 92 -25.20 -18.13 -10.37
CA VAL A 92 -24.40 -18.74 -9.31
C VAL A 92 -25.19 -18.71 -8.01
N GLU A 93 -25.22 -19.80 -7.26
CA GLU A 93 -25.68 -19.87 -5.86
C GLU A 93 -24.50 -20.28 -4.99
N ILE A 94 -24.08 -19.38 -4.10
CA ILE A 94 -22.99 -19.61 -3.16
C ILE A 94 -23.57 -20.11 -1.84
N PRO A 95 -23.19 -21.29 -1.33
CA PRO A 95 -23.67 -21.75 -0.04
C PRO A 95 -23.13 -20.87 1.09
N ALA A 96 -23.80 -20.88 2.24
CA ALA A 96 -23.49 -19.98 3.35
C ALA A 96 -22.13 -20.26 4.03
N ASP A 97 -21.49 -21.38 3.71
CA ASP A 97 -20.15 -21.78 4.18
C ASP A 97 -19.03 -21.45 3.19
N LEU A 98 -19.34 -20.89 2.01
CA LEU A 98 -18.36 -20.50 1.00
C LEU A 98 -18.38 -19.00 0.71
N LEU A 99 -17.21 -18.45 0.40
CA LEU A 99 -17.02 -17.17 -0.26
C LEU A 99 -16.55 -17.45 -1.69
N ALA A 100 -16.99 -16.68 -2.69
CA ALA A 100 -16.37 -16.74 -4.01
C ALA A 100 -15.75 -15.40 -4.40
N THR A 101 -14.69 -15.45 -5.20
CA THR A 101 -14.00 -14.28 -5.75
C THR A 101 -14.04 -14.36 -7.26
N VAL A 102 -14.42 -13.25 -7.91
CA VAL A 102 -14.48 -13.11 -9.36
C VAL A 102 -13.19 -12.49 -9.85
N GLU A 103 -12.55 -13.16 -10.81
CA GLU A 103 -11.31 -12.71 -11.45
C GLU A 103 -11.45 -12.63 -12.96
N GLY A 104 -10.67 -11.75 -13.58
CA GLY A 104 -10.60 -11.66 -15.04
C GLY A 104 -9.75 -12.79 -15.59
N ARG A 105 -10.09 -13.28 -16.79
CA ARG A 105 -9.25 -14.27 -17.46
C ARG A 105 -8.04 -13.59 -18.08
N SER A 106 -6.84 -14.18 -17.88
CA SER A 106 -5.59 -13.67 -18.48
C SER A 106 -5.69 -13.47 -20.00
N SER A 107 -6.51 -14.27 -20.69
CA SER A 107 -6.73 -14.14 -22.14
C SER A 107 -7.41 -12.83 -22.55
N LEU A 108 -8.38 -12.32 -21.77
CA LEU A 108 -9.00 -11.00 -22.02
C LEU A 108 -8.11 -9.87 -21.54
N GLY A 109 -7.38 -10.06 -20.43
CA GLY A 109 -6.39 -9.09 -19.97
C GLY A 109 -5.36 -8.77 -21.07
N ARG A 110 -4.97 -9.76 -21.87
CA ARG A 110 -4.07 -9.58 -23.03
C ARG A 110 -4.69 -8.79 -24.20
N LEU A 111 -6.02 -8.67 -24.25
CA LEU A 111 -6.75 -7.79 -25.15
C LEU A 111 -7.07 -6.44 -24.51
N ALA A 112 -6.50 -6.18 -23.33
CA ALA A 112 -6.74 -4.99 -22.53
C ALA A 112 -8.21 -4.82 -22.11
N VAL A 113 -8.94 -5.92 -21.91
CA VAL A 113 -10.28 -5.92 -21.31
C VAL A 113 -10.18 -6.34 -19.85
N VAL A 114 -10.77 -5.57 -18.94
CA VAL A 114 -10.62 -5.74 -17.48
C VAL A 114 -11.95 -5.81 -16.73
N ILE A 115 -11.86 -6.10 -15.43
CA ILE A 115 -13.01 -6.09 -14.51
C ILE A 115 -12.86 -5.34 -13.14
N HIS A 116 -11.68 -4.80 -12.68
CA HIS A 116 -11.45 -4.24 -11.28
C HIS A 116 -10.55 -2.93 -11.15
N ALA A 117 -10.28 -2.40 -9.93
CA ALA A 117 -9.68 -1.06 -9.56
C ALA A 117 -8.16 -1.00 -9.20
N SER A 118 -7.48 0.18 -9.13
CA SER A 118 -5.98 0.29 -9.18
C SER A 118 -5.27 1.65 -8.85
N LEU A 119 -3.92 1.74 -9.02
CA LEU A 119 -2.98 2.89 -8.82
C LEU A 119 -2.41 3.44 -10.14
N PRO A 120 -1.97 4.69 -10.30
CA PRO A 120 -1.32 5.14 -11.55
C PRO A 120 0.11 4.56 -11.73
N ALA A 121 0.61 4.53 -12.97
CA ALA A 121 1.88 3.88 -13.36
C ALA A 121 3.11 4.37 -12.57
N ASP A 122 3.17 5.67 -12.32
CA ASP A 122 4.29 6.38 -11.68
C ASP A 122 4.27 6.27 -10.16
N GLU A 123 3.22 5.69 -9.57
CA GLU A 123 3.15 5.54 -8.12
C GLU A 123 4.22 4.55 -7.66
N GLU A 124 5.12 5.02 -6.79
CA GLU A 124 6.18 4.18 -6.26
C GLU A 124 5.62 3.18 -5.24
N VAL A 125 5.92 1.91 -5.44
CA VAL A 125 5.76 0.85 -4.44
C VAL A 125 7.11 0.49 -3.83
N PHE A 126 7.10 0.11 -2.56
CA PHE A 126 8.30 -0.35 -1.86
C PHE A 126 8.31 -1.87 -1.80
N VAL A 127 9.20 -2.48 -2.57
CA VAL A 127 9.28 -3.94 -2.76
C VAL A 127 10.70 -4.43 -2.60
N TRP A 128 10.85 -5.74 -2.44
CA TRP A 128 12.13 -6.43 -2.58
C TRP A 128 12.18 -7.18 -3.91
N THR A 129 13.27 -7.04 -4.67
CA THR A 129 13.51 -7.81 -5.91
C THR A 129 14.81 -8.64 -5.78
N PRO A 130 14.93 -9.77 -6.50
CA PRO A 130 16.17 -10.54 -6.57
C PRO A 130 17.37 -9.74 -7.11
N GLN A 131 17.13 -8.75 -7.97
CA GLN A 131 18.17 -8.00 -8.67
C GLN A 131 18.75 -6.86 -7.83
N SER A 132 17.90 -6.13 -7.10
CA SER A 132 18.28 -4.90 -6.39
C SER A 132 18.00 -4.92 -4.89
N GLY A 133 17.45 -6.02 -4.36
CA GLY A 133 17.01 -6.07 -2.97
C GLY A 133 15.83 -5.13 -2.70
N PHE A 134 15.78 -4.53 -1.52
CA PHE A 134 14.75 -3.54 -1.20
C PHE A 134 14.96 -2.26 -2.01
N GLY A 135 13.87 -1.73 -2.56
CA GLY A 135 13.92 -0.54 -3.37
C GLY A 135 12.54 0.04 -3.65
N PHE A 136 12.55 1.20 -4.30
CA PHE A 136 11.36 1.83 -4.82
C PHE A 136 11.30 1.63 -6.31
N HIS A 137 10.12 1.26 -6.78
CA HIS A 137 9.88 0.98 -8.18
C HIS A 137 8.53 1.59 -8.54
N PRO A 138 8.41 2.27 -9.69
CA PRO A 138 7.11 2.57 -10.26
C PRO A 138 6.32 1.27 -10.40
N ILE A 139 5.09 1.23 -9.90
CA ILE A 139 4.26 0.03 -10.01
C ILE A 139 4.04 -0.37 -11.47
N GLY A 140 4.01 0.61 -12.39
CA GLY A 140 3.91 0.38 -13.81
C GLY A 140 5.04 -0.50 -14.35
N ASP A 141 6.28 -0.24 -13.93
CA ASP A 141 7.44 -1.01 -14.38
C ASP A 141 7.42 -2.45 -13.87
N ILE A 142 7.05 -2.65 -12.59
CA ILE A 142 6.95 -3.99 -12.00
C ILE A 142 5.86 -4.81 -12.72
N VAL A 143 4.71 -4.20 -12.95
CA VAL A 143 3.57 -4.90 -13.56
C VAL A 143 3.80 -5.15 -15.04
N ASP A 144 4.30 -4.16 -15.79
CA ASP A 144 4.50 -4.29 -17.24
C ASP A 144 5.61 -5.30 -17.57
N ASN A 145 6.61 -5.46 -16.70
CA ASN A 145 7.69 -6.44 -16.87
C ASN A 145 7.44 -7.77 -16.14
N GLU A 146 6.38 -7.87 -15.33
CA GLU A 146 6.11 -8.98 -14.40
C GLU A 146 7.34 -9.34 -13.52
N ASP A 147 8.08 -8.31 -13.09
CA ASP A 147 9.35 -8.47 -12.38
C ASP A 147 9.18 -9.26 -11.08
N PRO A 148 9.88 -10.38 -10.87
CA PRO A 148 9.77 -11.16 -9.65
C PRO A 148 10.06 -10.30 -8.41
N ALA A 149 9.04 -10.07 -7.58
CA ALA A 149 9.18 -9.20 -6.44
C ALA A 149 8.37 -9.67 -5.22
N HIS A 150 8.77 -9.18 -4.04
CA HIS A 150 8.05 -9.37 -2.80
C HIS A 150 7.56 -8.01 -2.29
N ALA A 151 6.25 -7.87 -2.17
CA ALA A 151 5.62 -6.69 -1.60
C ALA A 151 5.84 -6.62 -0.09
N VAL A 152 6.06 -5.41 0.43
CA VAL A 152 5.98 -5.15 1.87
C VAL A 152 4.51 -5.00 2.25
N SER A 153 4.02 -5.87 3.12
CA SER A 153 2.61 -5.98 3.49
C SER A 153 2.46 -6.24 4.98
N PHE A 154 1.32 -5.88 5.57
CA PHE A 154 0.98 -6.32 6.92
C PHE A 154 0.06 -7.53 6.89
N HIS A 155 0.16 -8.40 7.89
CA HIS A 155 -0.76 -9.53 8.03
C HIS A 155 -2.06 -9.07 8.71
N PRO A 156 -3.26 -9.25 8.11
CA PRO A 156 -4.50 -8.63 8.62
C PRO A 156 -4.90 -9.02 10.06
N GLN A 157 -4.50 -10.20 10.52
CA GLN A 157 -4.83 -10.70 11.87
C GLN A 157 -3.77 -10.42 12.94
N THR A 158 -2.47 -10.40 12.58
CA THR A 158 -1.38 -10.17 13.54
C THR A 158 -0.87 -8.73 13.50
N LEU A 159 -1.20 -7.99 12.45
CA LEU A 159 -0.77 -6.62 12.18
C LEU A 159 0.76 -6.46 12.11
N THR A 160 1.47 -7.55 11.87
CA THR A 160 2.92 -7.58 11.69
C THR A 160 3.27 -7.30 10.23
N VAL A 161 4.30 -6.50 9.99
CA VAL A 161 4.76 -6.14 8.64
C VAL A 161 5.87 -7.08 8.19
N ARG A 162 5.70 -7.69 7.01
CA ARG A 162 6.66 -8.64 6.40
C ARG A 162 6.68 -8.47 4.88
N THR A 163 7.61 -9.16 4.23
CA THR A 163 7.62 -9.32 2.79
C THR A 163 6.83 -10.56 2.36
N HIS A 164 6.06 -10.42 1.29
CA HIS A 164 5.25 -11.47 0.71
C HIS A 164 5.42 -11.48 -0.81
N ARG A 165 5.56 -12.67 -1.40
CA ARG A 165 5.69 -12.80 -2.86
C ARG A 165 4.45 -12.23 -3.54
N ILE A 166 4.66 -11.46 -4.61
CA ILE A 166 3.59 -11.02 -5.51
C ILE A 166 3.14 -12.24 -6.33
N SER A 167 1.84 -12.57 -6.24
CA SER A 167 1.23 -13.70 -6.94
C SER A 167 0.81 -13.35 -8.36
N ASN A 168 0.44 -12.10 -8.62
CA ASN A 168 -0.07 -11.66 -9.92
C ASN A 168 0.16 -10.15 -10.13
N TYR A 169 0.19 -9.73 -11.40
CA TYR A 169 0.46 -8.35 -11.82
C TYR A 169 -0.71 -7.85 -12.65
N ILE A 170 -1.32 -6.75 -12.25
CA ILE A 170 -2.59 -6.32 -12.81
C ILE A 170 -2.42 -4.94 -13.43
N LYS A 171 -2.68 -4.83 -14.74
CA LYS A 171 -2.80 -3.55 -15.44
C LYS A 171 -4.24 -3.29 -15.79
N ASN A 172 -4.66 -2.07 -15.52
CA ASN A 172 -6.03 -1.61 -15.48
C ASN A 172 -6.21 -0.31 -16.29
N PRO A 173 -7.48 0.09 -16.52
CA PRO A 173 -7.86 1.18 -17.41
C PRO A 173 -7.25 2.51 -17.06
N THR A 174 -7.36 3.40 -18.05
CA THR A 174 -7.34 4.84 -17.78
C THR A 174 -8.47 5.18 -16.81
N ARG A 175 -8.13 5.41 -15.55
CA ARG A 175 -9.07 5.85 -14.52
C ARG A 175 -8.66 7.22 -14.03
N ARG A 176 -9.64 7.97 -13.52
CA ARG A 176 -9.40 9.26 -12.89
C ARG A 176 -8.68 9.06 -11.57
N ILE A 177 -7.60 9.79 -11.37
CA ILE A 177 -6.70 9.62 -10.23
C ILE A 177 -6.99 10.66 -9.16
N PHE A 178 -7.08 10.18 -7.92
CA PHE A 178 -7.26 10.97 -6.73
C PHE A 178 -5.99 10.93 -5.89
N LYS A 179 -5.62 12.07 -5.33
CA LYS A 179 -4.56 12.18 -4.33
C LYS A 179 -5.18 12.16 -2.93
N ILE A 180 -4.83 11.16 -2.16
CA ILE A 180 -5.10 11.10 -0.72
C ILE A 180 -3.89 11.70 -0.01
N THR A 181 -4.12 12.67 0.88
CA THR A 181 -3.09 13.25 1.75
C THR A 181 -3.48 13.02 3.20
N LEU A 182 -2.52 12.54 3.99
CA LEU A 182 -2.68 12.28 5.41
C LEU A 182 -2.13 13.43 6.26
N ALA A 183 -2.46 13.47 7.55
CA ALA A 183 -2.03 14.53 8.47
C ALA A 183 -0.52 14.53 8.69
N SER A 184 0.15 13.39 8.53
CA SER A 184 1.62 13.35 8.47
C SER A 184 2.22 13.89 7.17
N GLY A 185 1.41 14.25 6.17
CA GLY A 185 1.87 14.60 4.82
C GLY A 185 2.22 13.41 3.93
N ARG A 186 2.09 12.18 4.44
CA ARG A 186 2.02 10.99 3.59
C ARG A 186 0.94 11.19 2.53
N SER A 187 1.20 10.70 1.34
CA SER A 187 0.21 10.78 0.27
C SER A 187 0.34 9.62 -0.69
N VAL A 188 -0.76 9.28 -1.33
CA VAL A 188 -0.82 8.25 -2.36
C VAL A 188 -1.80 8.66 -3.45
N HIS A 189 -1.50 8.29 -4.68
CA HIS A 189 -2.41 8.42 -5.80
C HIS A 189 -3.14 7.11 -6.05
N VAL A 190 -4.47 7.15 -6.13
CA VAL A 190 -5.34 5.99 -6.21
C VAL A 190 -6.56 6.29 -7.08
N THR A 191 -7.28 5.27 -7.54
CA THR A 191 -8.62 5.47 -8.07
C THR A 191 -9.61 5.78 -6.95
N ARG A 192 -10.74 6.40 -7.32
CA ARG A 192 -11.80 6.81 -6.38
C ARG A 192 -12.30 5.70 -5.46
N ASP A 193 -12.36 4.49 -6.00
CA ASP A 193 -12.92 3.28 -5.44
C ASP A 193 -11.87 2.35 -4.79
N HIS A 194 -10.59 2.70 -4.86
CA HIS A 194 -9.53 1.92 -4.23
C HIS A 194 -9.71 1.87 -2.71
N ASN A 195 -9.34 0.76 -2.05
CA ASN A 195 -9.54 0.63 -0.61
C ASN A 195 -8.26 0.90 0.20
N LEU A 196 -8.41 1.71 1.25
CA LEU A 196 -7.41 1.85 2.32
C LEU A 196 -7.86 1.07 3.56
N PHE A 197 -6.93 0.78 4.47
CA PHE A 197 -7.23 -0.01 5.67
C PHE A 197 -7.49 0.88 6.90
N SER A 198 -8.50 0.55 7.70
CA SER A 198 -8.77 1.13 9.01
C SER A 198 -9.04 0.02 10.05
N LEU A 199 -9.58 0.36 11.22
CA LEU A 199 -10.09 -0.62 12.18
C LEU A 199 -11.59 -0.42 12.39
N ASP A 200 -12.34 -1.51 12.43
CA ASP A 200 -13.74 -1.51 12.82
C ASP A 200 -13.92 -1.40 14.35
N ALA A 201 -15.18 -1.26 14.79
CA ALA A 201 -15.53 -1.19 16.20
C ALA A 201 -15.19 -2.47 16.99
N SER A 202 -14.95 -3.60 16.31
CA SER A 202 -14.49 -4.84 16.92
C SER A 202 -12.96 -4.90 17.02
N GLY A 203 -12.21 -3.95 16.45
CA GLY A 203 -10.75 -3.99 16.41
C GLY A 203 -10.21 -4.97 15.37
N LYS A 204 -10.96 -5.26 14.31
CA LYS A 204 -10.47 -5.95 13.11
C LYS A 204 -10.16 -4.94 12.01
N ILE A 205 -9.31 -5.33 11.07
CA ILE A 205 -9.02 -4.53 9.89
C ILE A 205 -10.29 -4.37 9.04
N ASP A 206 -10.59 -3.12 8.72
CA ASP A 206 -11.69 -2.69 7.86
C ASP A 206 -11.15 -2.11 6.56
N ARG A 207 -11.88 -2.23 5.46
CA ARG A 207 -11.54 -1.65 4.16
C ARG A 207 -12.45 -0.46 3.90
N VAL A 208 -11.84 0.70 3.66
CA VAL A 208 -12.56 1.95 3.42
C VAL A 208 -12.20 2.46 2.04
N ARG A 209 -13.21 2.62 1.18
CA ARG A 209 -13.04 3.21 -0.16
C ARG A 209 -12.45 4.61 -0.05
N SER A 210 -11.53 4.91 -0.95
CA SER A 210 -10.75 6.15 -1.00
C SER A 210 -11.61 7.40 -0.90
N GLU A 211 -12.73 7.47 -1.63
CA GLU A 211 -13.70 8.57 -1.56
C GLU A 211 -14.35 8.77 -0.18
N ASN A 212 -14.46 7.71 0.62
CA ASN A 212 -15.09 7.71 1.94
C ASN A 212 -14.07 7.84 3.08
N THR A 213 -12.79 8.05 2.76
CA THR A 213 -11.74 8.10 3.78
C THR A 213 -11.57 9.47 4.43
N GLN A 214 -12.19 10.53 3.91
CA GLN A 214 -12.03 11.89 4.45
C GLN A 214 -12.27 11.92 5.97
N ASN A 215 -11.31 12.49 6.72
CA ASN A 215 -11.27 12.56 8.18
C ASN A 215 -11.12 11.22 8.93
N ARG A 216 -11.05 10.07 8.24
CA ARG A 216 -10.81 8.76 8.85
C ARG A 216 -9.33 8.51 9.08
N LEU A 217 -9.06 7.62 10.04
CA LEU A 217 -7.74 7.10 10.35
C LEU A 217 -7.46 5.87 9.47
N VAL A 218 -6.36 5.88 8.71
CA VAL A 218 -5.95 4.80 7.80
C VAL A 218 -4.58 4.24 8.16
N ALA A 219 -4.34 2.97 7.82
CA ALA A 219 -3.14 2.23 8.19
C ALA A 219 -1.92 2.72 7.39
N VAL A 220 -0.84 2.99 8.12
CA VAL A 220 0.48 3.37 7.62
C VAL A 220 1.54 2.51 8.30
N PRO A 221 2.75 2.35 7.73
CA PRO A 221 3.80 1.57 8.36
C PRO A 221 4.28 2.25 9.65
N GLY A 222 4.35 1.47 10.73
CA GLY A 222 5.03 1.83 11.98
C GLY A 222 6.43 1.26 12.10
N SER A 223 6.70 0.18 11.38
CA SER A 223 8.01 -0.42 11.17
C SER A 223 8.18 -0.83 9.70
N MET A 224 9.42 -1.10 9.30
CA MET A 224 9.76 -1.58 7.96
C MET A 224 10.59 -2.86 8.10
N PRO A 225 10.47 -3.83 7.18
CA PRO A 225 11.30 -5.02 7.20
C PRO A 225 12.77 -4.69 6.90
N ALA A 226 13.67 -5.43 7.54
CA ALA A 226 15.10 -5.41 7.25
C ALA A 226 15.45 -6.50 6.20
N PRO A 227 16.50 -6.31 5.39
CA PRO A 227 17.02 -7.33 4.50
C PRO A 227 17.48 -8.55 5.30
N HIS A 228 17.23 -9.76 4.78
CA HIS A 228 17.72 -11.00 5.39
C HIS A 228 19.25 -11.03 5.50
N ASN A 229 19.93 -10.50 4.47
CA ASN A 229 21.37 -10.32 4.45
C ASN A 229 21.65 -8.85 4.15
N ALA A 230 21.99 -8.08 5.18
CA ALA A 230 22.41 -6.70 5.00
C ALA A 230 23.75 -6.63 4.26
N GLU A 231 23.88 -5.68 3.34
CA GLU A 231 25.14 -5.38 2.68
C GLU A 231 26.14 -4.85 3.72
N SER A 232 27.32 -5.48 3.78
CA SER A 232 28.43 -5.08 4.65
C SER A 232 29.53 -4.32 3.89
N SER A 233 29.50 -4.35 2.55
CA SER A 233 30.43 -3.62 1.69
C SER A 233 29.77 -3.18 0.38
N LEU A 234 30.28 -2.08 -0.17
CA LEU A 234 29.87 -1.52 -1.46
C LEU A 234 30.92 -1.87 -2.53
N ASP A 235 30.50 -2.48 -3.64
CA ASP A 235 31.39 -2.73 -4.78
C ASP A 235 31.58 -1.45 -5.60
N LEU A 236 32.71 -0.79 -5.45
CA LEU A 236 32.98 0.47 -6.14
C LEU A 236 33.09 0.27 -7.67
N ARG A 237 33.36 -0.93 -8.17
CA ARG A 237 33.34 -1.16 -9.63
C ARG A 237 31.95 -0.95 -10.20
N SER A 238 30.92 -1.39 -9.46
CA SER A 238 29.53 -1.21 -9.86
C SER A 238 29.11 0.26 -9.79
N VAL A 239 29.53 0.96 -8.73
CA VAL A 239 29.22 2.39 -8.52
C VAL A 239 29.83 3.27 -9.61
N PHE A 240 31.02 2.91 -10.11
CA PHE A 240 31.73 3.64 -11.15
C PHE A 240 31.57 3.01 -12.55
N ALA A 241 30.69 2.04 -12.72
CA ALA A 241 30.45 1.38 -14.01
C ALA A 241 29.95 2.41 -15.04
N GLY A 242 30.71 2.59 -16.13
CA GLY A 242 30.41 3.59 -17.16
C GLY A 242 31.16 4.93 -17.00
N SER A 243 31.91 5.12 -15.90
CA SER A 243 32.87 6.23 -15.80
C SER A 243 34.13 5.91 -16.63
N THR A 244 34.64 6.88 -17.40
CA THR A 244 35.86 6.72 -18.21
C THR A 244 37.15 6.64 -17.38
N ARG A 245 37.04 6.41 -16.06
CA ARG A 245 38.13 6.62 -15.08
C ARG A 245 38.60 5.36 -14.38
N THR A 246 38.03 4.19 -14.69
CA THR A 246 38.48 2.92 -14.15
C THR A 246 39.70 2.41 -14.91
N ALA A 247 40.83 2.22 -14.24
CA ALA A 247 42.00 1.52 -14.81
C ALA A 247 42.33 0.27 -13.96
N PRO A 248 42.70 -0.87 -14.58
CA PRO A 248 43.22 -2.00 -13.83
C PRO A 248 44.63 -1.67 -13.30
N VAL A 249 44.88 -1.86 -12.00
CA VAL A 249 46.25 -1.88 -11.46
C VAL A 249 46.82 -3.28 -11.66
N ALA A 250 47.90 -3.41 -12.42
CA ALA A 250 48.79 -4.55 -12.30
C ALA A 250 49.70 -4.31 -11.09
N THR A 251 49.74 -5.23 -10.13
CA THR A 251 50.78 -5.24 -9.10
C THR A 251 52.06 -5.74 -9.75
N ASP A 252 52.94 -4.85 -10.21
CA ASP A 252 54.27 -5.25 -10.66
C ASP A 252 55.14 -5.70 -9.46
N GLY A 253 55.90 -6.78 -9.69
CA GLY A 253 56.67 -7.64 -8.76
C GLY A 253 57.37 -6.99 -7.55
N ALA A 254 57.59 -7.73 -6.46
CA ALA A 254 58.20 -9.05 -6.46
C ALA A 254 57.54 -10.02 -5.46
N ALA A 255 56.82 -11.02 -5.96
CA ALA A 255 56.49 -12.23 -5.21
C ALA A 255 56.59 -13.43 -6.16
N SER A 256 57.31 -14.45 -5.72
CA SER A 256 57.55 -15.71 -6.41
C SER A 256 56.27 -16.41 -6.84
N GLU A 257 56.35 -17.18 -7.92
CA GLU A 257 55.30 -17.91 -8.67
C GLU A 257 54.42 -18.92 -7.86
N SER A 258 53.84 -18.54 -6.72
CA SER A 258 52.87 -19.40 -6.00
C SER A 258 51.64 -18.70 -5.42
N GLU A 259 51.43 -17.41 -5.64
CA GLU A 259 50.21 -16.72 -5.19
C GLU A 259 49.50 -16.00 -6.35
N SER A 260 48.82 -16.76 -7.21
CA SER A 260 47.79 -16.21 -8.08
C SER A 260 46.46 -16.17 -7.33
N LYS A 261 46.00 -14.96 -6.96
CA LYS A 261 44.59 -14.53 -7.01
C LYS A 261 44.48 -13.05 -6.66
N SER A 262 44.27 -12.27 -7.71
CA SER A 262 44.11 -10.83 -7.77
C SER A 262 42.92 -10.29 -6.97
N THR A 263 43.18 -9.47 -5.95
CA THR A 263 42.24 -8.49 -5.39
C THR A 263 42.42 -7.17 -6.15
N ALA A 264 41.77 -7.06 -7.32
CA ALA A 264 41.87 -5.87 -8.16
C ALA A 264 41.19 -4.65 -7.49
N ALA A 265 41.95 -3.59 -7.20
CA ALA A 265 41.46 -2.29 -6.75
C ALA A 265 40.87 -1.49 -7.93
N VAL A 266 39.89 -0.62 -7.67
CA VAL A 266 39.41 0.35 -8.67
C VAL A 266 40.23 1.63 -8.54
N LEU A 267 41.12 1.85 -9.49
CA LEU A 267 41.75 3.15 -9.70
C LEU A 267 40.68 4.17 -10.11
N LEU A 268 40.55 5.25 -9.36
CA LEU A 268 40.03 6.52 -9.86
C LEU A 268 41.18 7.51 -9.78
N ASN A 269 41.94 7.61 -10.87
CA ASN A 269 43.20 8.34 -10.89
C ASN A 269 42.98 9.86 -10.83
N ARG A 270 43.19 10.44 -9.65
CA ARG A 270 43.51 11.86 -9.43
C ARG A 270 44.59 12.01 -8.36
N GLY A 271 45.82 11.56 -8.64
CA GLY A 271 46.98 11.73 -7.76
C GLY A 271 47.36 10.48 -6.95
N ASP A 272 47.88 10.68 -5.73
CA ASP A 272 48.32 9.61 -4.79
C ASP A 272 47.18 9.00 -3.95
N GLU A 273 45.91 9.31 -4.25
CA GLU A 273 44.73 8.83 -3.51
C GLU A 273 44.08 7.60 -4.17
N TRP A 274 43.66 6.62 -3.36
CA TRP A 274 43.13 5.34 -3.83
C TRP A 274 41.93 4.91 -2.99
N LEU A 275 40.92 4.30 -3.61
CA LEU A 275 39.84 3.61 -2.90
C LEU A 275 39.92 2.10 -3.10
N PRO A 276 39.54 1.30 -2.09
CA PRO A 276 39.43 -0.13 -2.25
C PRO A 276 38.28 -0.48 -3.20
N SER A 277 38.38 -1.58 -3.93
CA SER A 277 37.29 -2.04 -4.79
C SER A 277 36.04 -2.49 -4.02
N GLN A 278 36.21 -2.83 -2.75
CA GLN A 278 35.13 -3.08 -1.80
C GLN A 278 35.27 -2.09 -0.64
N LEU A 279 34.28 -1.22 -0.47
CA LEU A 279 34.25 -0.27 0.64
C LEU A 279 33.36 -0.81 1.76
N THR A 280 33.94 -1.11 2.93
CA THR A 280 33.16 -1.55 4.09
C THR A 280 32.16 -0.48 4.53
N LEU A 281 30.89 -0.88 4.67
CA LEU A 281 29.83 -0.01 5.13
C LEU A 281 29.90 0.10 6.67
N THR A 282 30.03 1.33 7.16
CA THR A 282 30.11 1.62 8.60
C THR A 282 29.13 2.75 8.97
N PRO A 283 28.71 2.87 10.24
CA PRO A 283 27.92 4.01 10.69
C PRO A 283 28.57 5.37 10.40
N ALA A 284 29.91 5.43 10.38
CA ALA A 284 30.65 6.63 10.01
C ALA A 284 30.49 6.97 8.52
N PHE A 285 30.56 5.98 7.63
CA PHE A 285 30.27 6.15 6.21
C PHE A 285 28.81 6.57 5.97
N GLY A 286 27.86 5.94 6.68
CA GLY A 286 26.47 6.37 6.66
C GLY A 286 26.32 7.85 7.04
N ARG A 287 26.94 8.30 8.13
CA ARG A 287 26.94 9.72 8.53
C ARG A 287 27.50 10.63 7.44
N LEU A 288 28.58 10.21 6.78
CA LEU A 288 29.18 10.97 5.68
C LEU A 288 28.19 11.16 4.52
N VAL A 289 27.51 10.09 4.09
CA VAL A 289 26.44 10.14 3.07
C VAL A 289 25.36 11.14 3.48
N GLY A 290 24.87 11.05 4.72
CA GLY A 290 23.82 11.93 5.21
C GLY A 290 24.22 13.41 5.27
N VAL A 291 25.44 13.71 5.74
CA VAL A 291 25.99 15.07 5.76
C VAL A 291 26.16 15.62 4.35
N TRP A 292 26.65 14.80 3.42
CA TRP A 292 26.81 15.21 2.02
C TRP A 292 25.46 15.60 1.41
N ILE A 293 24.44 14.74 1.52
CA ILE A 293 23.09 15.02 1.02
C ILE A 293 22.57 16.33 1.63
N ARG A 294 22.68 16.49 2.96
CA ARG A 294 22.24 17.71 3.66
C ARG A 294 22.89 18.97 3.09
N ASN A 295 24.19 18.93 2.82
CA ASN A 295 24.93 20.07 2.28
C ASN A 295 24.50 20.43 0.85
N GLN A 296 24.11 19.44 0.04
CA GLN A 296 23.64 19.69 -1.34
C GLN A 296 22.24 20.30 -1.42
N ILE A 297 21.41 20.17 -0.37
CA ILE A 297 20.05 20.72 -0.37
C ILE A 297 20.04 22.25 -0.16
N ALA A 298 21.11 22.82 0.40
CA ALA A 298 21.23 24.24 0.67
C ALA A 298 21.55 25.04 -0.61
N ASP A 299 20.53 25.54 -1.30
CA ASP A 299 20.72 26.43 -2.45
C ASP A 299 21.27 27.80 -2.02
N GLN A 300 22.48 28.10 -2.49
CA GLN A 300 23.08 29.41 -2.78
C GLN A 300 22.47 30.65 -2.08
N HIS A 301 22.70 30.83 -0.77
CA HIS A 301 22.91 32.16 -0.12
C HIS A 301 23.49 32.09 1.29
N THR A 302 23.99 30.93 1.74
CA THR A 302 24.95 30.85 2.84
C THR A 302 25.71 29.54 2.68
N ILE A 303 26.65 29.52 1.73
CA ILE A 303 27.89 28.80 2.00
C ILE A 303 28.45 29.50 3.24
N PRO A 304 28.66 28.86 4.41
CA PRO A 304 29.66 29.39 5.33
C PRO A 304 30.93 29.39 4.48
N GLN A 305 31.44 30.57 4.14
CA GLN A 305 32.66 30.69 3.34
C GLN A 305 33.66 29.66 3.84
N VAL A 306 33.99 28.69 2.99
CA VAL A 306 35.12 27.78 3.21
C VAL A 306 36.33 28.69 3.28
N GLY A 307 36.76 28.96 4.51
CA GLY A 307 37.55 30.13 4.87
C GLY A 307 37.61 30.38 6.37
N THR A 308 36.73 29.77 7.16
CA THR A 308 36.97 29.61 8.60
C THR A 308 37.65 28.26 8.84
N PRO A 309 38.85 28.20 9.43
CA PRO A 309 39.33 26.97 10.03
C PRO A 309 38.24 26.44 10.96
N LEU A 310 38.09 25.12 11.07
CA LEU A 310 37.21 24.39 11.99
C LEU A 310 37.58 24.63 13.48
N GLU A 311 37.95 25.85 13.84
CA GLU A 311 38.57 26.25 15.12
C GLU A 311 37.64 27.11 15.98
N HIS A 312 36.50 27.59 15.48
CA HIS A 312 35.59 28.46 16.25
C HIS A 312 34.14 27.98 16.32
N VAL A 313 33.90 26.66 16.30
CA VAL A 313 32.71 26.09 16.97
C VAL A 313 32.94 26.24 18.48
N GLY A 314 32.55 27.41 18.99
CA GLY A 314 32.80 27.85 20.36
C GLY A 314 32.13 26.97 21.42
N HIS A 315 32.99 26.47 22.31
CA HIS A 315 32.76 26.19 23.73
C HIS A 315 31.38 25.62 24.13
N GLY A 316 31.25 24.31 23.96
CA GLY A 316 30.15 23.51 24.53
C GLY A 316 29.90 22.20 23.81
N CYS A 317 30.32 22.10 22.55
CA CYS A 317 30.35 20.83 21.82
C CYS A 317 31.74 20.21 21.97
N GLU A 318 31.83 19.11 22.71
CA GLU A 318 32.97 18.21 22.63
C GLU A 318 33.23 17.88 21.15
N ARG A 319 34.48 18.10 20.71
CA ARG A 319 35.00 17.71 19.41
C ARG A 319 34.47 16.32 19.03
N PRO A 320 33.91 16.09 17.82
CA PRO A 320 33.94 14.75 17.28
C PRO A 320 35.41 14.46 16.97
N VAL A 321 36.09 13.87 17.95
CA VAL A 321 37.21 12.99 17.68
C VAL A 321 36.67 11.96 16.69
N ILE A 322 36.99 12.14 15.41
CA ILE A 322 36.91 11.06 14.42
C ILE A 322 38.15 10.20 14.67
N ALA A 323 38.11 9.48 15.78
CA ALA A 323 38.88 8.27 16.06
C ALA A 323 37.87 7.43 16.86
N GLU A 324 37.46 6.27 16.42
CA GLU A 324 38.27 5.19 15.89
C GLU A 324 37.55 4.49 14.71
N THR A 325 38.33 4.07 13.71
CA THR A 325 37.95 3.15 12.60
C THR A 325 37.09 3.69 11.44
N VAL A 326 37.54 4.76 10.80
CA VAL A 326 37.68 4.74 9.32
C VAL A 326 39.12 5.18 9.04
N THR A 327 40.06 4.24 9.12
CA THR A 327 41.47 4.53 8.80
C THR A 327 41.59 4.77 7.29
N GLY A 328 41.45 6.02 6.84
CA GLY A 328 41.96 6.44 5.53
C GLY A 328 41.11 7.39 4.67
N ILE A 329 39.92 7.82 5.08
CA ILE A 329 39.05 8.65 4.21
C ILE A 329 39.06 10.11 4.68
N ASP A 330 39.88 10.95 4.03
CA ASP A 330 39.78 12.42 4.18
C ASP A 330 38.54 12.90 3.42
N ILE A 331 37.58 13.51 4.12
CA ILE A 331 36.33 14.04 3.53
C ILE A 331 36.62 15.17 2.52
N ARG A 332 37.82 15.75 2.55
CA ARG A 332 38.29 16.74 1.56
C ARG A 332 38.89 16.09 0.31
N SER A 333 39.00 14.77 0.28
CA SER A 333 39.44 14.04 -0.91
C SER A 333 38.44 14.28 -2.05
N PRO A 334 38.90 14.80 -3.20
CA PRO A 334 38.07 14.90 -4.40
C PRO A 334 37.48 13.55 -4.83
N LEU A 335 38.17 12.45 -4.50
CA LEU A 335 37.80 11.08 -4.85
C LEU A 335 36.60 10.60 -4.01
N VAL A 336 36.54 11.00 -2.75
CA VAL A 336 35.41 10.73 -1.84
C VAL A 336 34.18 11.55 -2.22
N ASP A 337 34.37 12.82 -2.57
CA ASP A 337 33.27 13.64 -3.09
C ASP A 337 32.72 13.07 -4.41
N GLU A 338 33.59 12.57 -5.30
CA GLU A 338 33.15 11.92 -6.54
C GLU A 338 32.37 10.63 -6.28
N LEU A 339 32.79 9.81 -5.31
CA LEU A 339 32.01 8.65 -4.85
C LEU A 339 30.62 9.05 -4.36
N LEU A 340 30.55 10.07 -3.50
CA LEU A 340 29.28 10.55 -2.96
C LEU A 340 28.39 11.15 -4.05
N GLN A 341 28.98 11.85 -5.03
CA GLN A 341 28.28 12.31 -6.23
C GLN A 341 27.68 11.14 -7.02
N GLN A 342 28.43 10.06 -7.27
CA GLN A 342 27.90 8.90 -7.99
C GLN A 342 26.76 8.21 -7.22
N LEU A 343 26.87 8.13 -5.89
CA LEU A 343 25.86 7.46 -5.06
C LEU A 343 24.59 8.28 -4.84
N CYS A 344 24.73 9.60 -4.70
CA CYS A 344 23.69 10.44 -4.11
C CYS A 344 23.20 11.55 -5.05
N ARG A 345 23.71 11.67 -6.28
CA ARG A 345 23.24 12.66 -7.25
C ARG A 345 22.13 12.08 -8.10
N GLY A 346 20.96 12.72 -8.08
CA GLY A 346 19.84 12.45 -8.99
C GLY A 346 19.75 13.50 -10.08
N GLU A 347 18.78 13.33 -10.99
CA GLU A 347 18.56 14.25 -12.12
C GLU A 347 18.20 15.67 -11.68
N THR A 348 17.39 15.80 -10.63
CA THR A 348 16.82 17.07 -10.15
C THR A 348 17.45 17.58 -8.85
N GLY A 349 18.54 16.97 -8.37
CA GLY A 349 19.21 17.35 -7.12
C GLY A 349 19.74 16.15 -6.33
N PRO A 350 20.08 16.32 -5.05
CA PRO A 350 20.51 15.21 -4.22
C PRO A 350 19.38 14.20 -4.00
N GLN A 351 19.73 12.93 -3.99
CA GLN A 351 18.85 11.80 -3.76
C GLN A 351 19.45 10.84 -2.72
N MET A 352 18.61 9.98 -2.17
CA MET A 352 19.07 8.88 -1.34
C MET A 352 19.68 7.79 -2.24
N PRO A 353 20.83 7.19 -1.89
CA PRO A 353 21.37 6.05 -2.64
C PRO A 353 20.36 4.91 -2.69
N SER A 354 20.17 4.31 -3.86
CA SER A 354 19.23 3.18 -4.02
C SER A 354 19.64 1.97 -3.18
N CYS A 355 20.93 1.70 -3.01
CA CYS A 355 21.41 0.58 -2.19
C CYS A 355 21.23 0.78 -0.68
N VAL A 356 20.90 2.01 -0.19
CA VAL A 356 20.77 2.29 1.25
C VAL A 356 19.77 1.37 1.94
N TRP A 357 18.75 0.92 1.20
CA TRP A 357 17.68 0.06 1.71
C TRP A 357 18.13 -1.38 1.97
N ASN A 358 19.33 -1.75 1.52
CA ASN A 358 19.94 -3.05 1.79
C ASN A 358 21.04 -2.98 2.85
N TRP A 359 21.36 -1.80 3.37
CA TRP A 359 22.39 -1.63 4.40
C TRP A 359 21.89 -2.05 5.77
N ASP A 360 22.84 -2.34 6.66
CA ASP A 360 22.58 -2.58 8.08
C ASP A 360 21.99 -1.33 8.74
N ASP A 361 21.07 -1.54 9.69
CA ASP A 361 20.35 -0.46 10.36
C ASP A 361 21.30 0.50 11.11
N ALA A 362 22.47 0.05 11.57
CA ALA A 362 23.48 0.93 12.16
C ALA A 362 24.11 1.90 11.14
N VAL A 363 24.24 1.47 9.88
CA VAL A 363 24.72 2.33 8.78
C VAL A 363 23.64 3.31 8.38
N ILE A 364 22.39 2.84 8.24
CA ILE A 364 21.21 3.68 7.96
C ILE A 364 20.99 4.72 9.07
N GLN A 365 21.17 4.34 10.32
CA GLN A 365 21.18 5.25 11.46
C GLN A 365 22.23 6.35 11.26
N GLY A 366 23.43 5.99 10.81
CA GLY A 366 24.44 6.96 10.41
C GLY A 366 23.92 7.96 9.37
N VAL A 367 23.30 7.48 8.29
CA VAL A 367 22.72 8.32 7.23
C VAL A 367 21.72 9.32 7.81
N LEU A 368 20.76 8.85 8.60
CA LEU A 368 19.76 9.72 9.20
C LEU A 368 20.36 10.72 10.21
N GLN A 369 21.37 10.32 10.99
CA GLN A 369 22.11 11.23 11.88
C GLN A 369 22.80 12.36 11.10
N GLY A 370 23.41 12.02 9.96
CA GLY A 370 24.06 13.01 9.09
C GLY A 370 23.07 13.99 8.46
N LEU A 371 21.95 13.48 7.95
CA LEU A 371 20.86 14.28 7.38
C LEU A 371 20.27 15.25 8.41
N LEU A 372 19.98 14.77 9.61
CA LEU A 372 19.37 15.56 10.67
C LEU A 372 20.38 16.41 11.46
N ALA A 373 21.68 16.15 11.30
CA ALA A 373 22.75 16.68 12.16
C ALA A 373 22.44 16.45 13.66
N SER A 374 21.90 15.26 13.96
CA SER A 374 21.35 14.94 15.27
C SER A 374 21.58 13.47 15.63
N ARG A 375 22.19 13.24 16.81
CA ARG A 375 22.43 11.87 17.31
C ARG A 375 21.15 11.17 17.77
N SER A 376 20.15 11.93 18.21
CA SER A 376 18.86 11.40 18.72
C SER A 376 17.90 10.96 17.62
N LEU A 377 18.29 11.06 16.34
CA LEU A 377 17.44 10.77 15.19
C LEU A 377 16.17 11.62 15.16
N THR A 378 16.26 12.86 15.65
CA THR A 378 15.18 13.83 15.62
C THR A 378 15.67 15.15 15.04
N GLY A 379 14.81 15.84 14.32
CA GLY A 379 15.18 17.11 13.69
C GLY A 379 14.31 17.43 12.49
N THR A 380 14.76 18.40 11.70
CA THR A 380 14.06 18.88 10.53
C THR A 380 15.01 18.98 9.34
N VAL A 381 14.56 18.52 8.19
CA VAL A 381 15.26 18.63 6.91
C VAL A 381 14.32 19.30 5.91
N MET A 382 14.78 20.40 5.31
CA MET A 382 14.11 21.00 4.15
C MET A 382 14.69 20.36 2.90
N THR A 383 13.89 20.07 1.88
CA THR A 383 14.34 19.61 0.56
C THR A 383 13.45 20.12 -0.56
N LYS A 384 14.02 20.31 -1.75
CA LYS A 384 13.26 20.73 -2.93
C LYS A 384 12.50 19.59 -3.60
N THR A 385 12.87 18.34 -3.33
CA THR A 385 12.30 17.17 -4.01
C THR A 385 11.41 16.35 -3.08
N LYS A 386 10.21 16.00 -3.58
CA LYS A 386 9.26 15.13 -2.87
C LYS A 386 9.84 13.74 -2.63
N GLN A 387 10.63 13.25 -3.58
CA GLN A 387 11.28 11.94 -3.52
C GLN A 387 12.22 11.84 -2.33
N LEU A 388 13.14 12.81 -2.15
CA LEU A 388 14.04 12.80 -1.00
C LEU A 388 13.26 12.95 0.31
N ALA A 389 12.23 13.80 0.35
CA ALA A 389 11.37 13.94 1.51
C ALA A 389 10.69 12.62 1.90
N SER A 390 10.13 11.93 0.92
CA SER A 390 9.54 10.60 1.05
C SER A 390 10.56 9.60 1.61
N LYS A 391 11.75 9.51 1.00
CA LYS A 391 12.79 8.56 1.42
C LYS A 391 13.26 8.81 2.85
N ILE A 392 13.37 10.06 3.30
CA ILE A 392 13.70 10.39 4.69
C ILE A 392 12.62 9.85 5.64
N CYS A 393 11.34 9.96 5.30
CA CYS A 393 10.25 9.37 6.10
C CYS A 393 10.34 7.84 6.16
N TYR A 394 10.63 7.16 5.05
CA TYR A 394 10.82 5.71 5.06
C TYR A 394 12.02 5.26 5.91
N LEU A 395 13.16 5.97 5.85
CA LEU A 395 14.30 5.69 6.72
C LEU A 395 13.96 5.94 8.20
N ALA A 396 13.22 7.01 8.49
CA ALA A 396 12.74 7.28 9.84
C ALA A 396 11.87 6.13 10.35
N THR A 397 10.88 5.68 9.56
CA THR A 397 10.00 4.55 9.93
C THR A 397 10.78 3.26 10.12
N ARG A 398 11.77 2.97 9.26
CA ARG A 398 12.66 1.80 9.43
C ARG A 398 13.43 1.82 10.75
N LEU A 399 13.86 3.00 11.19
CA LEU A 399 14.57 3.18 12.46
C LEU A 399 13.63 3.41 13.66
N GLY A 400 12.34 3.09 13.53
CA GLY A 400 11.35 3.24 14.60
C GLY A 400 11.06 4.70 14.98
N ARG A 401 11.24 5.63 14.04
CA ARG A 401 10.94 7.06 14.19
C ARG A 401 9.71 7.46 13.38
N TYR A 402 9.08 8.54 13.79
CA TYR A 402 7.93 9.09 13.09
C TYR A 402 8.35 10.26 12.22
N GLY A 403 8.26 10.09 10.89
CA GLY A 403 8.46 11.15 9.92
C GLY A 403 7.15 11.82 9.53
N SER A 404 7.15 13.15 9.42
CA SER A 404 6.08 13.92 8.77
C SER A 404 6.64 14.86 7.71
N ILE A 405 5.84 15.17 6.69
CA ILE A 405 6.16 16.01 5.55
C ILE A 405 5.16 17.16 5.53
N ASP A 406 5.61 18.40 5.67
CA ASP A 406 4.76 19.56 5.35
C ASP A 406 5.01 19.97 3.90
N ASP A 407 3.94 19.94 3.10
CA ASP A 407 3.88 20.49 1.75
C ASP A 407 3.32 21.92 1.86
N SER A 408 4.17 22.94 1.93
CA SER A 408 3.69 24.32 1.99
C SER A 408 3.29 24.78 0.58
N GLU A 409 1.99 24.71 0.25
CA GLU A 409 1.42 25.29 -0.98
C GLU A 409 1.63 26.82 -1.07
N THR A 410 2.03 27.48 0.03
CA THR A 410 2.46 28.89 0.07
C THR A 410 3.88 29.08 -0.47
N VAL A 411 4.04 28.84 -1.77
CA VAL A 411 4.94 29.53 -2.71
C VAL A 411 6.32 29.93 -2.13
N SER A 412 7.32 29.02 -2.19
CA SER A 412 8.77 29.28 -2.51
C SER A 412 9.82 28.33 -1.89
N ARG A 413 9.50 27.40 -0.97
CA ARG A 413 10.53 26.74 -0.11
C ARG A 413 10.69 25.20 -0.13
N GLY A 414 9.93 24.45 -0.93
CA GLY A 414 10.06 22.97 -1.00
C GLY A 414 9.38 22.23 0.16
N TYR A 415 9.76 20.97 0.39
CA TYR A 415 9.21 20.06 1.38
C TYR A 415 9.96 20.13 2.71
N CYS A 416 9.22 20.18 3.83
CA CYS A 416 9.79 20.15 5.19
C CYS A 416 9.53 18.78 5.82
N VAL A 417 10.59 18.00 6.06
CA VAL A 417 10.49 16.73 6.78
C VAL A 417 10.86 16.91 8.23
N ARG A 418 9.98 16.51 9.15
CA ARG A 418 10.28 16.47 10.59
C ARG A 418 10.33 15.02 11.06
N VAL A 419 11.36 14.69 11.82
CA VAL A 419 11.54 13.36 12.41
C VAL A 419 11.43 13.48 13.92
N HIS A 420 10.52 12.70 14.49
CA HIS A 420 10.19 12.65 15.92
C HIS A 420 10.47 11.26 16.50
N PRO A 421 10.68 11.13 17.83
CA PRO A 421 10.84 9.83 18.46
C PRO A 421 9.62 8.93 18.29
N ALA A 422 8.44 9.55 18.34
CA ALA A 422 7.12 8.96 18.20
C ALA A 422 6.17 10.06 17.68
N PRO A 423 4.99 9.72 17.14
CA PRO A 423 3.96 10.72 16.88
C PRO A 423 3.57 11.44 18.20
N PRO A 424 3.28 12.76 18.18
CA PRO A 424 2.95 13.53 19.38
C PRO A 424 1.80 12.95 20.21
N GLU A 425 0.87 12.25 19.56
CA GLU A 425 -0.20 11.47 20.21
C GLU A 425 -0.68 10.39 19.23
N LYS A 426 -0.21 9.14 19.38
CA LYS A 426 -0.62 8.03 18.48
C LYS A 426 -2.12 7.78 18.67
N ARG A 427 -2.93 8.11 17.67
CA ARG A 427 -4.37 7.86 17.66
C ARG A 427 -4.69 6.57 16.93
N ILE A 428 -5.73 5.89 17.38
CA ILE A 428 -6.18 4.60 16.88
C ILE A 428 -7.70 4.71 16.67
N PRO A 429 -8.25 4.15 15.56
CA PRO A 429 -9.69 4.02 15.43
C PRO A 429 -10.24 3.21 16.60
N THR A 430 -11.37 3.65 17.15
CA THR A 430 -11.86 3.13 18.43
C THR A 430 -12.43 1.72 18.29
N PRO A 431 -11.89 0.70 18.99
CA PRO A 431 -12.47 -0.64 19.02
C PRO A 431 -13.55 -0.72 20.10
N GLY A 432 -14.58 0.14 20.01
CA GLY A 432 -15.55 0.36 21.09
C GLY A 432 -16.36 -0.88 21.46
N HIS A 433 -16.76 -1.69 20.48
CA HIS A 433 -17.50 -2.93 20.74
C HIS A 433 -16.60 -3.98 21.41
N LEU A 434 -15.31 -4.04 21.04
CA LEU A 434 -14.35 -4.93 21.69
C LEU A 434 -14.12 -4.56 23.17
N LEU A 435 -13.98 -3.27 23.45
CA LEU A 435 -13.81 -2.79 24.83
C LEU A 435 -15.07 -3.05 25.67
N ALA A 436 -16.26 -2.83 25.09
CA ALA A 436 -17.52 -3.17 25.74
C ALA A 436 -17.62 -4.68 26.02
N GLU A 437 -17.26 -5.52 25.03
CA GLU A 437 -17.20 -6.98 25.15
C GLU A 437 -16.30 -7.40 26.33
N TYR A 438 -15.08 -6.87 26.41
CA TYR A 438 -14.15 -7.21 27.50
C TYR A 438 -14.65 -6.76 28.86
N ARG A 439 -15.28 -5.58 28.95
CA ARG A 439 -15.93 -5.15 30.20
C ARG A 439 -17.03 -6.10 30.63
N HIS A 440 -17.86 -6.55 29.69
CA HIS A 440 -18.93 -7.50 29.98
C HIS A 440 -18.40 -8.87 30.39
N GLN A 441 -17.34 -9.38 29.76
CA GLN A 441 -16.69 -10.63 30.14
C GLN A 441 -16.04 -10.54 31.53
N ALA A 442 -15.45 -9.40 31.88
CA ALA A 442 -14.88 -9.17 33.20
C ALA A 442 -15.93 -9.05 34.32
N GLY A 443 -17.21 -8.89 33.98
CA GLY A 443 -18.27 -8.63 34.96
C GLY A 443 -18.12 -7.27 35.67
N LEU A 444 -17.39 -6.32 35.08
CA LEU A 444 -17.11 -5.02 35.68
C LEU A 444 -18.15 -3.98 35.21
N ASP A 445 -18.61 -3.15 36.14
CA ASP A 445 -19.35 -1.95 35.78
C ASP A 445 -18.40 -0.87 35.23
N ARG A 446 -18.97 0.17 34.62
CA ARG A 446 -18.15 1.26 34.04
C ARG A 446 -17.37 2.00 35.11
N HIS A 447 -17.97 2.18 36.30
CA HIS A 447 -17.34 2.87 37.42
C HIS A 447 -16.03 2.20 37.83
N SER A 448 -16.03 0.87 37.99
CA SER A 448 -14.87 0.06 38.35
C SER A 448 -13.74 0.16 37.33
N ILE A 449 -14.07 0.22 36.03
CA ILE A 449 -13.07 0.42 34.97
C ILE A 449 -12.51 1.84 35.04
N THR A 450 -13.38 2.84 35.14
CA THR A 450 -13.00 4.25 35.12
C THR A 450 -12.15 4.68 36.32
N GLU A 451 -12.40 4.11 37.50
CA GLU A 451 -11.60 4.33 38.71
C GLU A 451 -10.18 3.80 38.53
N ARG A 452 -10.03 2.57 37.98
CA ARG A 452 -8.72 1.95 37.74
C ARG A 452 -7.95 2.59 36.58
N ALA A 453 -8.66 3.05 35.56
CA ALA A 453 -8.08 3.64 34.36
C ALA A 453 -7.83 5.15 34.48
N ASP A 454 -8.26 5.80 35.56
CA ASP A 454 -8.26 7.27 35.73
C ASP A 454 -8.92 7.99 34.54
N LEU A 455 -10.12 7.53 34.16
CA LEU A 455 -10.88 8.06 33.02
C LEU A 455 -12.29 8.49 33.46
N PRO A 456 -12.87 9.58 32.91
CA PRO A 456 -14.26 9.90 33.20
C PRO A 456 -15.22 8.82 32.67
N GLU A 457 -16.27 8.49 33.42
CA GLU A 457 -17.27 7.49 32.99
C GLU A 457 -17.97 7.87 31.68
N SER A 458 -18.20 9.17 31.48
CA SER A 458 -18.72 9.71 30.21
C SER A 458 -17.80 9.42 29.03
N SER A 459 -16.48 9.38 29.25
CA SER A 459 -15.49 9.07 28.22
C SER A 459 -15.52 7.59 27.86
N LEU A 460 -15.54 6.69 28.86
CA LEU A 460 -15.65 5.24 28.60
C LEU A 460 -16.96 4.91 27.87
N LYS A 461 -18.08 5.53 28.28
CA LYS A 461 -19.36 5.38 27.58
C LYS A 461 -19.28 5.85 26.13
N ALA A 462 -18.64 6.99 25.86
CA ALA A 462 -18.49 7.52 24.50
C ALA A 462 -17.60 6.62 23.62
N ILE A 463 -16.57 6.00 24.21
CA ILE A 463 -15.69 5.02 23.55
C ILE A 463 -16.48 3.76 23.17
N GLU A 464 -17.18 3.14 24.13
CA GLU A 464 -17.94 1.91 23.90
C GLU A 464 -19.10 2.08 22.92
N THR A 465 -19.71 3.27 22.91
CA THR A 465 -20.83 3.60 22.01
C THR A 465 -20.38 4.21 20.68
N MET A 466 -19.07 4.21 20.40
CA MET A 466 -18.47 4.75 19.17
C MET A 466 -18.76 6.24 18.91
N LYS A 467 -19.28 6.99 19.91
CA LYS A 467 -19.42 8.46 19.84
C LYS A 467 -18.07 9.16 19.82
N ARG A 468 -17.04 8.49 20.31
CA ARG A 468 -15.64 8.88 20.16
C ARG A 468 -15.01 7.96 19.12
N PRO A 469 -14.82 8.40 17.85
CA PRO A 469 -14.35 7.54 16.77
C PRO A 469 -12.86 7.17 16.88
N GLU A 470 -12.10 7.88 17.71
CA GLU A 470 -10.67 7.67 17.92
C GLU A 470 -10.25 7.83 19.39
N ILE A 471 -9.27 7.02 19.78
CA ILE A 471 -8.65 7.05 21.10
C ILE A 471 -7.14 7.09 20.98
N THR A 472 -6.47 7.50 22.05
CA THR A 472 -5.01 7.46 22.09
C THR A 472 -4.54 6.04 22.39
N GLN A 473 -3.35 5.69 21.92
CA GLN A 473 -2.70 4.43 22.27
C GLN A 473 -2.48 4.31 23.79
N SER A 474 -2.20 5.41 24.50
CA SER A 474 -2.05 5.40 25.95
C SER A 474 -3.36 5.02 26.65
N THR A 475 -4.49 5.62 26.26
CA THR A 475 -5.81 5.25 26.80
C THR A 475 -6.15 3.80 26.48
N LEU A 476 -5.86 3.32 25.26
CA LEU A 476 -6.10 1.92 24.89
C LEU A 476 -5.26 0.96 25.73
N LYS A 477 -3.98 1.30 25.97
CA LYS A 477 -3.07 0.51 26.81
C LYS A 477 -3.52 0.48 28.27
N THR A 478 -3.94 1.62 28.84
CA THR A 478 -4.49 1.66 30.21
C THR A 478 -5.75 0.79 30.33
N LEU A 479 -6.68 0.88 29.37
CA LEU A 479 -7.88 0.02 29.38
C LEU A 479 -7.50 -1.46 29.24
N GLN A 480 -6.54 -1.77 28.39
CA GLN A 480 -6.01 -3.13 28.24
C GLN A 480 -5.45 -3.67 29.56
N GLU A 481 -4.58 -2.92 30.25
CA GLU A 481 -4.00 -3.32 31.54
C GLU A 481 -5.10 -3.61 32.57
N VAL A 482 -6.14 -2.76 32.63
CA VAL A 482 -7.30 -2.98 33.52
C VAL A 482 -8.04 -4.29 33.21
N TYR A 483 -8.22 -4.65 31.94
CA TYR A 483 -8.87 -5.91 31.56
C TYR A 483 -7.95 -7.12 31.79
N GLN A 484 -6.64 -6.99 31.56
CA GLN A 484 -5.66 -8.03 31.87
C GLN A 484 -5.63 -8.34 33.38
N ASP A 485 -5.64 -7.30 34.22
CA ASP A 485 -5.72 -7.43 35.68
C ASP A 485 -7.02 -8.08 36.15
N ALA A 486 -8.09 -7.96 35.34
CA ALA A 486 -9.37 -8.64 35.57
C ALA A 486 -9.39 -10.09 35.04
N GLY A 487 -8.28 -10.59 34.48
CA GLY A 487 -8.15 -11.95 33.97
C GLY A 487 -8.73 -12.17 32.57
N ILE A 488 -8.98 -11.10 31.81
CA ILE A 488 -9.48 -11.19 30.43
C ILE A 488 -8.33 -11.41 29.46
N ASP A 489 -8.53 -12.32 28.52
CA ASP A 489 -7.64 -12.47 27.36
C ASP A 489 -7.79 -11.25 26.45
N THR A 490 -6.76 -10.43 26.40
CA THR A 490 -6.74 -9.17 25.63
C THR A 490 -5.90 -9.27 24.36
N ASP A 491 -5.62 -10.47 23.88
CA ASP A 491 -4.79 -10.78 22.70
C ASP A 491 -5.04 -9.86 21.49
N ARG A 492 -6.30 -9.49 21.22
CA ARG A 492 -6.66 -8.58 20.12
C ARG A 492 -6.18 -7.14 20.37
N LEU A 493 -6.30 -6.65 21.60
CA LEU A 493 -5.76 -5.35 21.99
C LEU A 493 -4.23 -5.39 22.02
N ASP A 494 -3.63 -6.49 22.46
CA ASP A 494 -2.17 -6.69 22.42
C ASP A 494 -1.65 -6.49 21.01
N ARG A 495 -2.30 -7.12 20.02
CA ARG A 495 -1.95 -6.98 18.60
C ARG A 495 -2.12 -5.55 18.10
N ILE A 496 -3.18 -4.83 18.47
CA ILE A 496 -3.38 -3.44 18.05
C ILE A 496 -2.31 -2.52 18.67
N VAL A 497 -2.03 -2.67 19.96
CA VAL A 497 -1.10 -1.83 20.72
C VAL A 497 0.35 -2.07 20.29
N SER A 498 0.72 -3.33 20.06
CA SER A 498 2.08 -3.74 19.65
C SER A 498 2.28 -3.89 18.14
N SER A 499 1.28 -3.51 17.33
CA SER A 499 1.33 -3.68 15.87
C SER A 499 2.49 -2.94 15.21
N ASP A 500 2.96 -3.52 14.10
CA ASP A 500 3.92 -2.91 13.19
C ASP A 500 3.28 -1.81 12.32
N ILE A 501 1.97 -1.61 12.43
CA ILE A 501 1.23 -0.55 11.74
C ILE A 501 0.89 0.60 12.70
N GLN A 502 0.62 1.76 12.12
CA GLN A 502 0.06 2.92 12.82
C GLN A 502 -1.12 3.43 12.03
N PHE A 503 -1.84 4.39 12.62
CA PHE A 503 -2.94 5.05 11.93
C PHE A 503 -2.65 6.53 11.78
N ASP A 504 -2.96 7.05 10.60
CA ASP A 504 -2.81 8.45 10.28
C ASP A 504 -4.10 8.97 9.63
N ARG A 505 -4.42 10.24 9.84
CA ARG A 505 -5.71 10.80 9.43
C ARG A 505 -5.65 11.26 7.99
N VAL A 506 -6.63 10.88 7.18
CA VAL A 506 -6.86 11.51 5.88
C VAL A 506 -7.37 12.93 6.08
N VAL A 507 -6.58 13.90 5.66
CA VAL A 507 -6.94 15.33 5.72
C VAL A 507 -7.48 15.85 4.39
N SER A 508 -7.21 15.16 3.29
CA SER A 508 -7.62 15.58 1.96
C SER A 508 -7.75 14.40 1.00
N VAL A 509 -8.86 14.36 0.27
CA VAL A 509 -9.06 13.54 -0.93
C VAL A 509 -9.35 14.50 -2.08
N ARG A 510 -8.43 14.60 -3.04
CA ARG A 510 -8.54 15.55 -4.17
C ARG A 510 -8.46 14.82 -5.49
N ASP A 511 -9.34 15.18 -6.42
CA ASP A 511 -9.17 14.82 -7.83
C ASP A 511 -7.90 15.51 -8.36
N THR A 512 -7.05 14.76 -9.05
CA THR A 512 -5.81 15.30 -9.65
C THR A 512 -6.02 15.79 -11.08
N GLU A 513 -7.22 15.58 -11.64
CA GLU A 513 -7.56 15.77 -13.05
C GLU A 513 -6.81 14.82 -14.00
N ARG A 514 -5.84 14.03 -13.50
CA ARG A 514 -5.14 13.00 -14.26
C ARG A 514 -6.10 11.85 -14.57
N ILE A 515 -6.04 11.39 -15.81
CA ILE A 515 -6.73 10.19 -16.29
C ILE A 515 -5.68 9.35 -17.01
N GLU A 516 -5.29 8.23 -16.43
CA GLU A 516 -4.16 7.43 -16.93
C GLU A 516 -4.31 5.95 -16.55
N PRO A 517 -3.64 5.03 -17.26
CA PRO A 517 -3.70 3.61 -16.95
C PRO A 517 -3.32 3.34 -15.51
N THR A 518 -4.00 2.36 -14.93
CA THR A 518 -3.84 2.04 -13.53
C THR A 518 -3.28 0.62 -13.36
N TYR A 519 -2.71 0.32 -12.21
CA TYR A 519 -1.92 -0.86 -11.91
C TYR A 519 -2.23 -1.35 -10.49
N ASP A 520 -2.26 -2.65 -10.27
CA ASP A 520 -2.45 -3.28 -8.97
C ASP A 520 -1.57 -4.54 -8.86
N LEU A 521 -1.33 -4.98 -7.64
CA LEU A 521 -0.52 -6.17 -7.35
C LEU A 521 -1.37 -7.17 -6.60
N GLU A 522 -1.25 -8.45 -6.93
CA GLU A 522 -1.84 -9.50 -6.12
C GLU A 522 -0.81 -10.04 -5.12
N VAL A 523 -1.16 -10.16 -3.85
CA VAL A 523 -0.27 -10.62 -2.77
C VAL A 523 -0.97 -11.72 -1.99
N GLN A 524 -0.90 -12.94 -2.52
CA GLN A 524 -1.48 -14.14 -1.91
C GLN A 524 -0.50 -15.32 -1.82
N PRO A 525 0.56 -15.24 -0.99
CA PRO A 525 1.56 -16.30 -0.92
C PRO A 525 0.93 -17.58 -0.35
N ASN A 526 1.01 -18.68 -1.11
CA ASN A 526 0.48 -20.00 -0.72
C ASN A 526 -1.02 -19.98 -0.38
N GLY A 527 -1.82 -19.19 -1.11
CA GLY A 527 -3.27 -19.06 -0.88
C GLY A 527 -3.64 -18.32 0.39
N ARG A 528 -2.69 -17.62 1.04
CA ARG A 528 -2.96 -16.78 2.22
C ARG A 528 -3.39 -15.39 1.76
N VAL A 529 -4.56 -14.98 2.24
CA VAL A 529 -5.17 -13.67 1.96
C VAL A 529 -4.41 -12.57 2.73
N ILE A 530 -3.31 -12.07 2.16
CA ILE A 530 -2.61 -10.87 2.66
C ILE A 530 -3.24 -9.63 2.02
N GLU A 531 -3.36 -9.63 0.69
CA GLU A 531 -4.15 -8.66 -0.10
C GLU A 531 -3.85 -7.18 0.19
N ASN A 532 -2.61 -6.86 0.51
CA ASN A 532 -2.15 -5.49 0.63
C ASN A 532 -0.68 -5.33 0.28
N PHE A 533 -0.27 -4.11 0.00
CA PHE A 533 1.12 -3.74 -0.21
C PHE A 533 1.37 -2.28 0.16
N LEU A 534 2.63 -1.91 0.31
CA LEU A 534 3.06 -0.58 0.71
C LEU A 534 3.44 0.27 -0.52
N GLY A 535 2.84 1.44 -0.62
CA GLY A 535 3.14 2.39 -1.69
C GLY A 535 3.04 3.85 -1.27
N GLY A 536 3.33 4.71 -2.22
CA GLY A 536 3.19 6.16 -2.12
C GLY A 536 4.21 6.87 -1.24
N THR A 537 4.02 8.19 -1.15
CA THR A 537 4.92 9.12 -0.48
C THR A 537 4.85 8.94 1.03
N GLY A 538 5.99 8.60 1.65
CA GLY A 538 6.10 8.33 3.09
C GLY A 538 5.39 7.05 3.57
N GLY A 539 4.78 6.27 2.67
CA GLY A 539 4.22 4.94 2.91
C GLY A 539 2.76 4.94 3.37
N VAL A 540 1.90 4.29 2.59
CA VAL A 540 0.50 3.99 2.89
C VAL A 540 0.22 2.55 2.48
N PHE A 541 -0.53 1.79 3.29
CA PHE A 541 -0.96 0.45 2.89
C PHE A 541 -2.19 0.50 2.00
N LEU A 542 -2.11 -0.24 0.90
CA LEU A 542 -3.06 -0.23 -0.23
C LEU A 542 -3.64 -1.63 -0.39
N SER A 543 -4.93 -1.73 -0.67
CA SER A 543 -5.64 -3.00 -0.80
C SER A 543 -5.64 -3.47 -2.25
N ASN A 544 -5.50 -4.78 -2.43
CA ASN A 544 -5.79 -5.42 -3.71
C ASN A 544 -7.31 -5.42 -3.95
N THR A 545 -7.76 -5.33 -5.21
CA THR A 545 -9.20 -5.37 -5.53
C THR A 545 -9.55 -6.60 -6.37
N ALA A 546 -10.19 -7.60 -5.77
CA ALA A 546 -10.95 -8.64 -6.47
C ALA A 546 -12.45 -8.52 -6.12
N GLY A 547 -13.34 -8.81 -7.07
CA GLY A 547 -14.79 -8.76 -6.85
C GLY A 547 -15.24 -9.91 -5.95
N ILE A 548 -15.82 -9.61 -4.79
CA ILE A 548 -16.28 -10.61 -3.81
C ILE A 548 -17.75 -10.97 -4.07
N VAL A 549 -18.06 -12.27 -4.01
CA VAL A 549 -19.42 -12.82 -4.01
C VAL A 549 -19.70 -13.42 -2.63
N ASP A 550 -20.65 -12.82 -1.92
CA ASP A 550 -20.95 -13.15 -0.53
C ASP A 550 -21.56 -14.55 -0.34
N PRO A 551 -21.35 -15.19 0.83
CA PRO A 551 -22.03 -16.44 1.19
C PRO A 551 -23.55 -16.26 1.18
N GLY A 552 -24.27 -17.16 0.52
CA GLY A 552 -25.72 -17.12 0.30
C GLY A 552 -26.18 -16.30 -0.91
N TYR A 553 -25.26 -15.65 -1.63
CA TYR A 553 -25.61 -14.94 -2.85
C TYR A 553 -26.17 -15.90 -3.90
N GLU A 554 -27.19 -15.44 -4.61
CA GLU A 554 -27.79 -16.13 -5.73
C GLU A 554 -28.08 -15.13 -6.86
N GLY A 555 -27.62 -15.40 -8.08
CA GLY A 555 -27.87 -14.51 -9.22
C GLY A 555 -26.81 -14.57 -10.30
N GLN A 556 -26.99 -13.78 -11.36
CA GLN A 556 -25.95 -13.50 -12.33
C GLN A 556 -25.01 -12.42 -11.80
N ILE A 557 -23.71 -12.68 -11.86
CA ILE A 557 -22.68 -11.77 -11.35
C ILE A 557 -22.56 -10.60 -12.32
N THR A 558 -22.61 -9.39 -11.80
CA THR A 558 -22.36 -8.18 -12.60
C THR A 558 -20.86 -8.05 -12.86
N LEU A 559 -20.50 -7.81 -14.12
CA LEU A 559 -19.12 -7.61 -14.58
C LEU A 559 -18.94 -6.15 -14.99
N GLU A 560 -17.91 -5.50 -14.48
CA GLU A 560 -17.53 -4.14 -14.87
C GLU A 560 -16.58 -4.20 -16.07
N LEU A 561 -17.13 -4.30 -17.29
CA LEU A 561 -16.32 -4.50 -18.49
C LEU A 561 -15.79 -3.16 -19.01
N SER A 562 -14.50 -3.10 -19.30
CA SER A 562 -13.89 -1.94 -19.96
C SER A 562 -12.84 -2.36 -20.97
N ASN A 563 -12.86 -1.78 -22.17
CA ASN A 563 -11.82 -1.98 -23.18
C ASN A 563 -10.81 -0.83 -23.12
N LEU A 564 -9.56 -1.20 -22.89
CA LEU A 564 -8.44 -0.30 -22.63
C LEU A 564 -7.38 -0.37 -23.71
N GLY A 565 -7.60 -1.22 -24.70
CA GLY A 565 -6.79 -1.29 -25.89
C GLY A 565 -7.05 -0.08 -26.78
N THR A 566 -6.19 0.12 -27.77
CA THR A 566 -6.35 1.18 -28.78
C THR A 566 -7.28 0.77 -29.92
N ALA A 567 -7.73 -0.49 -29.93
CA ALA A 567 -8.63 -1.05 -30.92
C ALA A 567 -9.92 -1.52 -30.25
N PRO A 568 -11.08 -1.40 -30.93
CA PRO A 568 -12.32 -2.03 -30.47
C PRO A 568 -12.12 -3.53 -30.31
N VAL A 569 -12.71 -4.09 -29.26
CA VAL A 569 -12.72 -5.54 -29.00
C VAL A 569 -14.16 -6.02 -29.16
N ALA A 570 -14.35 -6.97 -30.07
CA ALA A 570 -15.62 -7.66 -30.20
C ALA A 570 -15.76 -8.67 -29.06
N LEU A 571 -16.77 -8.46 -28.21
CA LEU A 571 -17.16 -9.39 -27.17
C LEU A 571 -18.39 -10.17 -27.65
N THR A 572 -18.31 -11.49 -27.64
CA THR A 572 -19.41 -12.36 -28.07
C THR A 572 -20.07 -12.97 -26.85
N PRO A 573 -21.39 -12.79 -26.64
CA PRO A 573 -22.14 -13.52 -25.63
C PRO A 573 -21.84 -15.03 -25.69
N GLY A 574 -21.65 -15.66 -24.53
CA GLY A 574 -21.21 -17.04 -24.40
C GLY A 574 -19.69 -17.24 -24.38
N MET A 575 -18.86 -16.24 -24.66
CA MET A 575 -17.41 -16.35 -24.49
C MET A 575 -17.02 -16.40 -23.00
N ARG A 576 -16.01 -17.20 -22.64
CA ARG A 576 -15.47 -17.23 -21.26
C ARG A 576 -14.75 -15.91 -20.94
N VAL A 577 -15.23 -15.19 -19.93
CA VAL A 577 -14.85 -13.79 -19.63
C VAL A 577 -14.19 -13.60 -18.26
N SER A 578 -14.64 -14.35 -17.26
CA SER A 578 -14.14 -14.30 -15.88
C SER A 578 -14.02 -15.71 -15.30
N GLN A 579 -13.46 -15.83 -14.10
CA GLN A 579 -13.40 -17.10 -13.36
C GLN A 579 -13.78 -16.88 -11.90
N LEU A 580 -14.36 -17.90 -11.26
CA LEU A 580 -14.65 -17.95 -9.83
C LEU A 580 -13.66 -18.82 -9.08
N VAL A 581 -13.11 -18.29 -7.99
CA VAL A 581 -12.32 -19.03 -7.01
C VAL A 581 -13.11 -19.11 -5.71
N PHE A 582 -13.25 -20.32 -5.14
CA PHE A 582 -14.06 -20.55 -3.94
C PHE A 582 -13.19 -20.74 -2.71
N THR A 583 -13.52 -20.04 -1.64
CA THR A 583 -12.85 -20.14 -0.33
C THR A 583 -13.84 -20.57 0.73
N GLU A 584 -13.57 -21.71 1.36
CA GLU A 584 -14.32 -22.21 2.52
C GLU A 584 -14.12 -21.32 3.75
N LEU A 585 -15.24 -20.93 4.37
CA LEU A 585 -15.29 -20.16 5.60
C LEU A 585 -14.93 -21.04 6.80
N LYS A 586 -14.41 -20.42 7.86
CA LYS A 586 -14.14 -21.13 9.13
C LYS A 586 -15.43 -21.67 9.79
N SER A 587 -16.55 -21.00 9.56
CA SER A 587 -17.88 -21.37 10.03
C SER A 587 -18.91 -20.77 9.09
N GLU A 588 -20.02 -21.46 8.90
CA GLU A 588 -21.15 -20.99 8.09
C GLU A 588 -21.65 -19.61 8.53
N SER A 589 -22.07 -18.79 7.57
CA SER A 589 -22.62 -17.46 7.83
C SER A 589 -24.00 -17.54 8.49
N ASN A 590 -24.12 -16.99 9.70
CA ASN A 590 -25.42 -16.92 10.42
C ASN A 590 -26.43 -15.97 9.77
N ARG A 591 -25.97 -15.03 8.93
CA ARG A 591 -26.80 -14.03 8.24
C ARG A 591 -26.32 -13.92 6.79
N PRO A 592 -26.54 -14.97 5.98
CA PRO A 592 -26.09 -15.02 4.60
C PRO A 592 -26.74 -13.90 3.77
N TYR A 593 -26.14 -13.62 2.62
CA TYR A 593 -26.68 -12.68 1.66
C TYR A 593 -28.08 -13.15 1.20
N GLY A 594 -29.03 -12.22 1.08
CA GLY A 594 -30.40 -12.52 0.70
C GLY A 594 -31.45 -11.66 1.38
N ALA A 595 -32.72 -11.94 1.11
CA ALA A 595 -33.86 -11.13 1.58
C ALA A 595 -33.93 -11.01 3.11
N ALA A 596 -33.59 -12.08 3.85
CA ALA A 596 -33.55 -12.05 5.31
C ALA A 596 -32.50 -11.08 5.89
N ARG A 597 -31.47 -10.75 5.11
CA ARG A 597 -30.46 -9.74 5.45
C ARG A 597 -30.85 -8.33 5.00
N GLY A 598 -31.81 -8.21 4.07
CA GLY A 598 -32.08 -6.96 3.35
C GLY A 598 -31.10 -6.74 2.19
N SER A 599 -30.52 -7.81 1.64
CA SER A 599 -29.61 -7.71 0.49
C SER A 599 -30.36 -7.27 -0.77
N LYS A 600 -29.75 -6.33 -1.51
CA LYS A 600 -30.41 -5.62 -2.61
C LYS A 600 -30.42 -6.36 -3.95
N TYR A 601 -29.43 -7.21 -4.19
CA TYR A 601 -29.17 -7.80 -5.51
C TYR A 601 -29.36 -9.32 -5.52
N GLN A 602 -30.09 -9.87 -4.53
CA GLN A 602 -30.44 -11.28 -4.51
C GLN A 602 -31.35 -11.63 -5.69
N GLY A 603 -31.06 -12.75 -6.34
CA GLY A 603 -31.79 -13.25 -7.50
C GLY A 603 -31.62 -12.39 -8.75
N GLN A 604 -30.59 -11.53 -8.81
CA GLN A 604 -30.38 -10.62 -9.93
C GLN A 604 -30.27 -11.37 -11.25
N ARG A 605 -30.94 -10.82 -12.26
CA ARG A 605 -30.82 -11.18 -13.67
C ARG A 605 -30.51 -9.92 -14.45
N GLY A 606 -29.60 -10.05 -15.41
CA GLY A 606 -29.10 -8.94 -16.19
C GLY A 606 -28.26 -7.95 -15.37
N PRO A 607 -27.49 -7.09 -16.04
CA PRO A 607 -26.82 -5.97 -15.39
C PRO A 607 -27.87 -5.00 -14.86
N GLN A 608 -27.67 -4.50 -13.64
CA GLN A 608 -28.60 -3.57 -13.01
C GLN A 608 -27.89 -2.29 -12.60
N ALA A 609 -28.60 -1.17 -12.74
CA ALA A 609 -28.16 0.09 -12.22
C ALA A 609 -28.09 0.06 -10.68
N SER A 610 -27.33 1.00 -10.12
CA SER A 610 -27.15 1.11 -8.68
C SER A 610 -28.48 1.26 -7.94
N ARG A 611 -28.72 0.39 -6.96
CA ARG A 611 -29.81 0.49 -5.97
C ARG A 611 -29.32 1.16 -4.68
N ILE A 612 -28.29 1.99 -4.73
CA ILE A 612 -27.70 2.63 -3.54
C ILE A 612 -28.74 3.44 -2.74
N GLY A 613 -29.71 4.07 -3.40
CA GLY A 613 -30.81 4.79 -2.73
C GLY A 613 -31.65 3.95 -1.76
N SER A 614 -31.63 2.62 -1.89
CA SER A 614 -32.30 1.69 -0.96
C SER A 614 -31.46 1.32 0.27
N ASP A 615 -30.25 1.84 0.46
CA ASP A 615 -29.53 1.62 1.72
C ASP A 615 -30.25 2.35 2.86
N PRO A 616 -30.31 1.74 4.06
CA PRO A 616 -30.88 2.39 5.25
C PRO A 616 -30.24 3.74 5.61
N GLU A 617 -29.02 4.01 5.13
CA GLU A 617 -28.34 5.29 5.33
C GLU A 617 -28.87 6.43 4.44
N PHE A 618 -29.65 6.12 3.40
CA PHE A 618 -30.27 7.07 2.48
C PHE A 618 -31.81 7.11 2.56
N ASP A 619 -32.41 6.27 3.41
CA ASP A 619 -33.87 6.21 3.61
C ASP A 619 -34.35 7.44 4.42
N ASN A 620 -34.59 8.55 3.72
CA ASN A 620 -35.23 9.75 4.26
C ASN A 620 -36.76 9.55 4.38
N ASN A 621 -37.20 8.58 5.19
CA ASN A 621 -38.55 8.59 5.74
C ASN A 621 -38.59 9.41 7.04
N GLY A 622 -38.21 10.69 6.89
CA GLY A 622 -38.45 11.77 7.83
C GLY A 622 -39.39 12.80 7.23
N ASP A 623 -40.39 12.36 6.45
CA ASP A 623 -41.54 13.19 6.09
C ASP A 623 -42.50 13.20 7.30
N ASN A 624 -42.16 14.02 8.30
CA ASN A 624 -43.17 14.53 9.22
C ASN A 624 -44.05 15.48 8.41
N GLY A 625 -45.04 14.90 7.74
CA GLY A 625 -46.26 15.60 7.39
C GLY A 625 -46.98 16.02 8.66
N ASP A 626 -46.50 17.08 9.31
CA ASP A 626 -47.30 17.89 10.20
C ASP A 626 -48.05 18.90 9.32
N GLY A 627 -49.35 18.68 9.22
CA GLY A 627 -50.27 19.68 8.69
C GLY A 627 -50.33 20.87 9.63
N GLU A 628 -50.08 22.06 9.08
CA GLU A 628 -51.00 23.22 9.00
C GLU A 628 -50.37 24.31 8.12
#